data_AF-A0AAD5JQH9-F1
#
_entry.id   AF-A0AAD5JQH9-F1
#
_cell.length_a   1.000
_cell.length_b   1.000
_cell.length_c   1.000
_cell.angle_alpha   90.00
_cell.angle_beta   90.00
_cell.angle_gamma   90.00
#
_symmetry.space_group_name_H-M   'P 1'
#
loop_
_entity.id
_entity.type
_entity.pdbx_description
1 polymer ?
#
loop_
_entity_poly.entity_id
_entity_poly.type
_entity_poly.pdbx_seq_one_letter_code
_entity_poly.pdbx_strand_id
1 'polypeptide(L)'
;MNHNEDCKRSGIPLQLDETTKDQSNGYFVRVLVDKDLTASLPTSIMVKRDDHRGFSIEVIYENLPGKCSKCQNYGHNANKCRNFVSDNKGTSLS
;
A
#
# COMPACT_ATOMS: atom_id res chain seq x y z
N MET A 1 13.24 -18.58 13.28
CA MET A 1 12.21 -17.66 12.72
C MET A 1 12.65 -17.32 11.32
N ASN A 2 11.79 -17.55 10.32
CA ASN A 2 12.15 -17.39 8.91
C ASN A 2 12.10 -15.90 8.55
N HIS A 3 13.26 -15.29 8.27
CA HIS A 3 13.39 -13.91 7.79
C HIS A 3 12.47 -13.57 6.60
N ASN A 4 12.04 -14.58 5.85
CA ASN A 4 11.15 -14.44 4.70
C ASN A 4 9.70 -14.06 5.05
N GLU A 5 9.22 -14.38 6.26
CA GLU A 5 7.83 -14.10 6.67
C GLU A 5 7.65 -12.65 7.16
N ASP A 6 8.70 -12.04 7.71
CA ASP A 6 8.65 -10.66 8.20
C ASP A 6 8.53 -9.64 7.05
N CYS A 7 9.25 -9.87 5.94
CA CYS A 7 9.19 -9.02 4.75
C CYS A 7 7.81 -9.11 4.06
N LYS A 8 7.19 -10.29 4.02
CA LYS A 8 5.84 -10.45 3.45
C LYS A 8 4.81 -9.60 4.17
N ARG A 9 4.95 -9.44 5.49
CA ARG A 9 3.99 -8.69 6.30
C ARG A 9 4.20 -7.18 6.19
N SER A 10 5.43 -6.69 6.29
CA SER A 10 5.73 -5.26 6.30
C SER A 10 5.93 -4.63 4.92
N GLY A 11 6.14 -5.44 3.88
CA GLY A 11 6.52 -4.98 2.55
C GLY A 11 8.03 -4.83 2.39
N ILE A 12 8.48 -4.68 1.14
CA ILE A 12 9.89 -4.47 0.79
C ILE A 12 10.14 -2.95 0.71
N PRO A 13 11.02 -2.38 1.54
CA PRO A 13 11.31 -0.95 1.45
C PRO A 13 12.03 -0.62 0.14
N LEU A 14 11.52 0.39 -0.57
CA LEU A 14 12.07 0.89 -1.83
C LEU A 14 12.79 2.22 -1.63
N GLN A 15 12.23 3.12 -0.84
CA GLN A 15 12.74 4.49 -0.70
C GLN A 15 12.32 5.12 0.63
N LEU A 16 13.15 6.02 1.16
CA LEU A 16 12.83 6.92 2.28
C LEU A 16 12.53 8.33 1.74
N ASP A 17 11.66 9.07 2.41
CA ASP A 17 11.56 10.51 2.16
C ASP A 17 12.82 11.24 2.66
N GLU A 18 13.03 12.47 2.19
CA GLU A 18 14.22 13.28 2.53
C GLU A 18 14.31 13.50 4.05
N THR A 19 13.18 13.79 4.70
CA THR A 19 13.13 14.04 6.14
C THR A 19 13.55 12.83 6.97
N THR A 20 13.08 11.63 6.62
CA THR A 20 13.46 10.38 7.29
C THR A 20 14.91 10.05 6.99
N LYS A 21 15.36 10.26 5.76
CA LYS A 21 16.74 10.00 5.34
C LYS A 21 17.74 10.88 6.09
N ASP A 22 17.43 12.16 6.22
CA ASP A 22 18.27 13.14 6.91
C ASP A 22 18.05 13.14 8.43
N GLN A 23 17.13 12.31 8.92
CA GLN A 23 16.76 12.20 10.34
C GLN A 23 16.39 13.56 10.96
N SER A 24 15.87 14.47 10.13
CA SER A 24 15.62 15.87 10.50
C SER A 24 14.27 16.08 11.18
N ASN A 25 13.42 15.05 11.21
CA ASN A 25 12.15 15.01 11.94
C ASN A 25 12.02 13.69 12.70
N GLY A 26 11.80 13.77 14.02
CA GLY A 26 11.67 12.60 14.89
C GLY A 26 10.23 12.18 15.20
N TYR A 27 9.21 12.88 14.67
CA TYR A 27 7.80 12.60 15.00
C TYR A 27 7.23 11.42 14.21
N PHE A 28 7.64 11.25 12.96
CA PHE A 28 7.20 10.17 12.09
C PHE A 28 8.28 9.84 11.06
N VAL A 29 8.17 8.65 10.48
CA VAL A 29 9.00 8.20 9.37
C VAL A 29 8.11 7.92 8.16
N ARG A 30 8.62 8.20 6.95
CA ARG A 30 7.95 7.88 5.69
C ARG A 30 8.81 6.94 4.87
N VAL A 31 8.19 5.85 4.44
CA VAL A 31 8.84 4.80 3.66
C VAL A 31 7.92 4.43 2.50
N LEU A 32 8.47 4.41 1.30
CA LEU A 32 7.84 3.78 0.14
C LEU A 32 8.16 2.29 0.18
N VAL A 33 7.13 1.45 0.17
CA VAL A 33 7.26 -0.01 0.19
C VAL A 33 6.58 -0.65 -1.02
N ASP A 34 7.15 -1.74 -1.50
CA ASP A 34 6.46 -2.69 -2.37
C ASP A 34 5.68 -3.69 -1.52
N LYS A 35 4.38 -3.80 -1.77
CA LYS A 35 3.47 -4.61 -0.98
C LYS A 35 2.33 -5.12 -1.85
N ASP A 36 2.06 -6.42 -1.75
CA ASP A 36 0.87 -7.02 -2.31
C ASP A 36 -0.39 -6.51 -1.59
N LEU A 37 -1.21 -5.76 -2.32
CA LEU A 37 -2.46 -5.18 -1.82
C LEU A 37 -3.62 -6.19 -1.74
N THR A 38 -3.45 -7.40 -2.26
CA THR A 38 -4.43 -8.49 -2.10
C THR A 38 -4.33 -9.17 -0.73
N ALA A 39 -3.17 -9.03 -0.07
CA ALA A 39 -2.94 -9.49 1.29
C ALA A 39 -3.43 -8.47 2.32
N SER A 40 -3.51 -8.89 3.59
CA SER A 40 -3.81 -7.97 4.67
C SER A 40 -2.70 -6.93 4.84
N LEU A 41 -3.13 -5.68 4.96
CA LEU A 41 -2.24 -4.55 5.20
C LEU A 41 -1.99 -4.41 6.71
N PRO A 42 -0.73 -4.30 7.15
CA PRO A 42 -0.45 -4.07 8.56
C PRO A 42 -1.00 -2.71 8.99
N THR A 43 -1.67 -2.67 10.14
CA THR A 43 -2.05 -1.43 10.82
C THR A 43 -0.99 -0.96 11.81
N SER A 44 -0.04 -1.83 12.15
CA SER A 44 1.13 -1.50 12.96
C SER A 44 2.30 -2.42 12.64
N ILE A 45 3.51 -1.94 12.94
CA ILE A 45 4.78 -2.68 12.81
C ILE A 45 5.52 -2.69 14.13
N MET A 46 6.16 -3.81 14.46
CA MET A 46 7.00 -3.93 15.65
C MET A 46 8.44 -3.57 15.30
N VAL A 47 8.96 -2.51 15.91
CA VAL A 47 10.37 -2.14 15.81
C VAL A 47 11.11 -2.81 16.96
N LYS A 48 12.06 -3.67 16.61
CA LYS A 48 12.96 -4.32 17.57
C LYS A 48 14.23 -3.50 17.72
N ARG A 49 14.71 -3.38 18.95
CA ARG A 49 16.01 -2.80 19.28
C ARG A 49 16.96 -3.91 19.74
N ASP A 50 18.25 -3.62 19.68
CA ASP A 50 19.33 -4.56 20.04
C ASP A 50 19.27 -5.03 21.50
N ASP A 51 18.59 -4.27 22.36
CA ASP A 51 18.36 -4.57 23.78
C ASP A 51 17.22 -5.58 24.03
N HIS A 52 16.77 -6.30 22.99
CA HIS A 52 15.63 -7.22 23.01
C HIS A 52 14.29 -6.55 23.36
N ARG A 53 14.25 -5.21 23.46
CA ARG A 53 13.00 -4.47 23.61
C ARG A 53 12.46 -4.12 22.24
N GLY A 54 11.14 -3.96 22.16
CA GLY A 54 10.50 -3.46 20.96
C GLY A 54 9.26 -2.66 21.29
N PHE A 55 8.85 -1.83 20.34
CA PHE A 55 7.63 -1.05 20.44
C PHE A 55 6.86 -1.13 19.12
N SER A 56 5.54 -1.01 19.20
CA SER A 56 4.67 -1.01 18.02
C SER A 56 4.48 0.41 17.54
N ILE A 57 4.62 0.63 16.24
CA ILE A 57 4.34 1.91 15.58
C ILE A 57 3.12 1.71 14.69
N GLU A 58 2.16 2.63 14.76
CA GLU A 58 1.01 2.66 13.87
C GLU A 58 1.44 2.95 12.43
N VAL A 59 0.82 2.26 11.47
CA VAL A 59 1.06 2.48 10.04
C VAL A 59 -0.10 3.28 9.46
N ILE A 60 0.24 4.44 8.88
CA ILE A 60 -0.71 5.30 8.17
C ILE A 60 -0.35 5.27 6.68
N TYR A 61 -1.32 4.92 5.84
CA TYR A 61 -1.15 4.90 4.39
C TYR A 61 -1.67 6.22 3.79
N GLU A 62 -0.78 7.00 3.15
CA GLU A 62 -1.17 8.31 2.62
C GLU A 62 -1.99 8.23 1.33
N ASN A 63 -1.70 7.25 0.46
CA ASN A 63 -2.29 7.15 -0.89
C ASN A 63 -2.65 5.70 -1.25
N LEU A 64 -3.32 4.98 -0.34
CA LEU A 64 -3.70 3.59 -0.60
C LEU A 64 -4.72 3.51 -1.75
N PRO A 65 -4.40 2.86 -2.87
CA PRO A 65 -5.30 2.85 -4.02
C PRO A 65 -6.53 1.96 -3.74
N GLY A 66 -7.70 2.44 -4.13
CA GLY A 66 -8.93 1.65 -4.08
C GLY A 66 -8.90 0.47 -5.07
N LYS A 67 -9.63 -0.59 -4.73
CA LYS A 67 -9.88 -1.72 -5.63
C LYS A 67 -11.08 -1.39 -6.54
N CYS A 68 -10.90 -1.49 -7.86
CA CYS A 68 -11.97 -1.27 -8.82
C CYS A 68 -13.05 -2.35 -8.69
N SER A 69 -14.30 -1.97 -8.44
CA SER A 69 -15.41 -2.92 -8.32
C SER A 69 -15.75 -3.63 -9.64
N LYS A 70 -15.39 -3.06 -10.80
CA LYS A 70 -15.65 -3.64 -12.13
C LYS A 70 -14.64 -4.71 -12.53
N CYS A 71 -13.34 -4.39 -12.51
CA CYS A 71 -12.29 -5.28 -13.01
C CYS A 71 -11.40 -5.88 -11.91
N GLN A 72 -11.65 -5.55 -10.64
CA GLN A 72 -10.92 -6.04 -9.47
C GLN A 72 -9.43 -5.64 -9.39
N ASN A 73 -8.95 -4.77 -10.29
CA ASN A 73 -7.60 -4.20 -10.24
C ASN A 73 -7.53 -2.96 -9.33
N TYR A 74 -6.35 -2.68 -8.78
CA TYR A 74 -6.08 -1.50 -7.96
C TYR A 74 -5.70 -0.29 -8.82
N GLY A 75 -5.80 0.91 -8.24
CA GLY A 75 -5.28 2.16 -8.84
C GLY A 75 -6.30 2.97 -9.63
N HIS A 76 -7.56 2.53 -9.70
CA HIS A 76 -8.64 3.30 -10.31
C HIS A 76 -10.01 2.89 -9.73
N ASN A 77 -11.00 3.76 -9.89
CA ASN A 77 -12.39 3.48 -9.54
C ASN A 77 -13.19 2.98 -10.75
N ALA A 78 -14.37 2.42 -10.49
CA ALA A 78 -15.26 1.88 -11.53
C ALA A 78 -15.59 2.89 -12.65
N ASN A 79 -15.63 4.19 -12.35
CA ASN A 79 -15.93 5.25 -13.32
C ASN A 79 -14.78 5.49 -14.31
N LYS A 80 -13.54 5.15 -13.94
CA LYS A 80 -12.34 5.29 -14.78
C LYS A 80 -11.82 3.93 -15.29
N CYS A 81 -12.63 2.87 -15.18
CA CYS A 81 -12.25 1.53 -15.61
C CYS A 81 -12.23 1.43 -17.14
N ARG A 82 -11.05 1.18 -17.72
CA ARG A 82 -10.87 0.98 -19.17
C ARG A 82 -11.20 -0.43 -19.64
N ASN A 83 -11.26 -1.40 -18.73
CA ASN A 83 -11.47 -2.82 -19.05
C ASN A 83 -12.95 -3.18 -19.22
N PHE A 84 -13.87 -2.24 -18.96
CA PHE A 84 -15.29 -2.37 -19.21
C PHE A 84 -15.71 -1.30 -20.22
N VAL A 85 -15.42 -1.56 -21.49
CA VAL A 85 -16.18 -0.93 -22.56
C VAL A 85 -17.57 -1.56 -22.46
N SER A 86 -18.56 -0.78 -22.04
CA SER A 86 -19.95 -1.16 -22.24
C SER A 86 -20.15 -1.36 -23.74
N ASP A 87 -20.57 -2.55 -24.15
CA ASP A 87 -21.17 -2.80 -25.47
C ASP A 87 -22.39 -1.88 -25.62
N ASN A 88 -22.16 -0.62 -26.01
CA ASN A 88 -23.19 0.21 -26.61
C ASN A 88 -23.30 -0.24 -28.06
N LYS A 89 -24.00 -1.36 -28.30
CA LYS A 89 -24.66 -1.55 -29.59
C LYS A 89 -25.67 -0.42 -29.71
N GLY A 90 -25.34 0.57 -30.53
CA GLY A 90 -26.26 1.62 -30.89
C GLY A 90 -27.54 1.01 -31.45
N THR A 91 -28.65 1.22 -30.75
CA THR A 91 -29.96 1.22 -31.37
C THR A 91 -30.32 2.67 -31.65
N SER A 92 -30.02 3.11 -32.87
CA SER A 92 -30.73 4.18 -33.52
C SER A 92 -32.21 3.78 -33.58
N LEU A 93 -33.07 4.47 -32.85
CA LEU A 93 -34.50 4.48 -33.14
C LEU A 93 -34.78 5.73 -33.96
N SER A 94 -34.95 5.49 -35.26
CA SER A 94 -35.76 6.30 -36.18
C SER A 94 -37.22 6.33 -35.73
#